data_AF-A0A7J2LA52-F1
#
_entry.id   AF-A0A7J2LA52-F1
#
_cell.length_a   1.000
_cell.length_b   1.000
_cell.length_c   1.000
_cell.angle_alpha   90.00
_cell.angle_beta   90.00
_cell.angle_gamma   90.00
#
_symmetry.space_group_name_H-M   'P 1'
#
loop_
_entity.id
_entity.type
_entity.pdbx_description
1 polymer ?
#
loop_
_entity_poly.entity_id
_entity_poly.type
_entity_poly.pdbx_seq_one_letter_code
_entity_poly.pdbx_strand_id
1 'polypeptide(L)'
;MSPKALSMFLIAAIIASCLIYIPPVKAQVSKIKWLKADGTYIKDENGNIFLLHGCCVMDFRRDLTEEDIKRMLSWGFNVIRISIGWDIIEPSPAKYNYAYLR
;
A
#
# COMPACT_ATOMS: atom_id res chain seq x y z
N MET A 1 27.15 6.30 44.58
CA MET A 1 27.22 6.59 43.13
C MET A 1 27.17 8.09 42.95
N SER A 2 28.11 8.70 42.22
CA SER A 2 28.17 10.18 42.13
C SER A 2 27.02 10.71 41.24
N PRO A 3 26.53 11.95 41.47
CA PRO A 3 25.44 12.54 40.67
C PRO A 3 25.76 12.57 39.16
N LYS A 4 27.04 12.72 38.83
CA LYS A 4 27.55 12.74 37.44
C LYS A 4 27.45 11.36 36.78
N ALA A 5 27.72 10.29 37.52
CA ALA A 5 27.58 8.92 37.00
C ALA A 5 26.11 8.59 36.70
N LEU A 6 25.19 8.98 37.58
CA LEU A 6 23.75 8.74 37.39
C LEU A 6 23.19 9.48 36.16
N SER A 7 23.63 10.72 35.95
CA SER A 7 23.30 11.53 34.76
C SER A 7 23.81 10.88 33.45
N MET A 8 25.05 10.39 33.46
CA MET A 8 25.65 9.75 32.28
C MET A 8 24.96 8.44 31.89
N PHE A 9 24.54 7.64 32.87
CA PHE A 9 23.78 6.41 32.64
C PHE A 9 22.38 6.70 32.07
N LEU A 10 21.72 7.79 32.52
CA LEU A 10 20.41 8.17 32.02
C LEU A 10 20.47 8.57 30.54
N ILE A 11 21.48 9.35 30.15
CA ILE A 11 21.67 9.81 28.77
C ILE A 11 21.99 8.61 27.85
N ALA A 12 22.87 7.71 28.29
CA ALA A 12 23.18 6.50 27.53
C ALA A 12 21.96 5.58 27.33
N ALA A 13 21.09 5.45 28.36
CA ALA A 13 19.87 4.67 28.27
C ALA A 13 18.83 5.28 27.31
N ILE A 14 18.73 6.62 27.25
CA ILE A 14 17.83 7.33 26.32
C ILE A 14 18.33 7.20 24.87
N ILE A 15 19.64 7.32 24.63
CA ILE A 15 20.21 7.15 23.29
C ILE A 15 20.03 5.68 22.83
N ALA A 16 20.24 4.71 23.72
CA ALA A 16 20.01 3.29 23.43
C ALA A 16 18.53 2.98 23.15
N SER A 17 17.58 3.63 23.85
CA SER A 17 16.16 3.41 23.60
C SER A 17 15.67 4.08 22.31
N CYS A 18 16.21 5.25 21.95
CA CYS A 18 15.89 5.94 20.70
C CYS A 18 16.48 5.25 19.45
N LEU A 19 17.61 4.55 19.56
CA LEU A 19 18.20 3.81 18.43
C LEU A 19 17.51 2.47 18.13
N ILE A 20 16.70 1.95 19.05
CA ILE A 20 16.08 0.61 18.93
C ILE A 20 14.57 0.70 18.64
N TYR A 21 13.93 1.83 18.95
CA TYR A 21 12.49 1.99 18.72
C TYR A 21 12.20 2.56 17.33
N ILE A 22 12.11 1.67 16.34
CA ILE A 22 11.38 1.96 15.10
C ILE A 22 9.92 1.59 15.39
N PRO A 23 9.01 2.56 15.62
CA PRO A 23 7.60 2.22 15.77
C PRO A 23 7.14 1.48 14.51
N PRO A 24 6.32 0.42 14.65
CA PRO A 24 5.67 -0.16 13.48
C PRO A 24 4.90 0.96 12.80
N VAL A 25 5.22 1.23 11.53
CA VAL A 25 4.44 2.14 10.70
C VAL A 25 3.07 1.49 10.59
N LYS A 26 2.13 1.89 11.45
CA LYS A 26 0.73 1.55 11.26
C LYS A 26 0.34 2.17 9.93
N ALA A 27 0.05 1.32 8.95
CA ALA A 27 -0.54 1.75 7.70
C ALA A 27 -1.83 2.51 8.07
N GLN A 28 -1.77 3.83 8.03
CA GLN A 28 -2.95 4.65 8.20
C GLN A 28 -3.72 4.52 6.89
N VAL A 29 -4.77 3.71 6.93
CA VAL A 29 -5.70 3.57 5.81
C VAL A 29 -6.49 4.89 5.74
N SER A 30 -5.88 5.91 5.16
CA SER A 30 -6.59 7.14 4.80
C SER A 30 -7.55 6.82 3.67
N LYS A 31 -8.67 7.55 3.61
CA LYS A 31 -9.56 7.52 2.45
C LYS A 31 -8.72 7.70 1.16
N ILE A 32 -8.85 6.76 0.23
CA ILE A 32 -8.14 6.82 -1.05
C ILE A 32 -8.57 8.10 -1.77
N LYS A 33 -7.61 8.92 -2.17
CA LYS A 33 -7.82 10.17 -2.92
C LYS A 33 -7.55 9.94 -4.39
N TRP A 34 -8.06 10.84 -5.24
CA TRP A 34 -7.75 10.77 -6.66
C TRP A 34 -6.26 11.03 -6.88
N LEU A 35 -5.66 10.18 -7.72
CA LEU A 35 -4.28 10.30 -8.15
C LEU A 35 -4.23 10.94 -9.54
N LYS A 36 -3.21 11.77 -9.77
CA LYS A 36 -2.93 12.39 -11.07
C LYS A 36 -1.46 12.29 -11.42
N ALA A 37 -1.16 12.27 -12.71
CA ALA A 37 0.19 12.48 -13.21
C ALA A 37 0.56 13.96 -13.11
N ASP A 38 1.77 14.23 -12.63
CA ASP A 38 2.37 15.56 -12.55
C ASP A 38 3.85 15.45 -12.92
N GLY A 39 4.16 15.71 -14.20
CA GLY A 39 5.47 15.43 -14.80
C GLY A 39 5.83 13.95 -14.69
N THR A 40 6.91 13.65 -13.97
CA THR A 40 7.39 12.28 -13.72
C THR A 40 6.84 11.66 -12.43
N TYR A 41 5.93 12.35 -11.73
CA TYR A 41 5.40 11.91 -10.45
C TYR A 41 3.92 11.57 -10.53
N ILE A 42 3.48 10.69 -9.63
CA ILE A 42 2.05 10.47 -9.33
C ILE A 42 1.77 11.18 -8.01
N LYS A 43 0.76 12.06 -7.98
CA LYS A 43 0.39 12.83 -6.79
C LYS A 43 -1.09 12.68 -6.45
N ASP A 44 -1.41 12.84 -5.18
CA ASP A 44 -2.80 13.03 -4.74
C ASP A 44 -3.26 14.49 -4.87
N GLU A 45 -4.51 14.73 -4.51
CA GLU A 45 -5.15 16.06 -4.48
C GLU A 45 -4.43 17.08 -3.57
N ASN A 46 -3.69 16.63 -2.56
CA ASN A 46 -2.93 17.47 -1.63
C ASN A 46 -1.49 17.72 -2.12
N GLY A 47 -1.07 17.11 -3.23
CA GLY A 47 0.29 17.21 -3.75
C GLY A 47 1.28 16.21 -3.14
N ASN A 48 0.82 15.25 -2.33
CA ASN A 48 1.68 14.17 -1.82
C ASN A 48 2.11 13.27 -2.97
N ILE A 49 3.39 12.90 -3.04
CA ILE A 49 3.90 11.97 -4.05
C ILE A 49 3.61 10.54 -3.60
N PHE A 50 3.05 9.73 -4.50
CA PHE A 50 2.75 8.32 -4.27
C PHE A 50 3.75 7.42 -4.97
N LEU A 51 4.26 6.46 -4.22
CA LEU A 51 5.05 5.34 -4.74
C LEU A 51 4.16 4.09 -4.75
N LEU A 52 3.90 3.55 -5.94
CA LEU A 52 2.99 2.42 -6.12
C LEU A 52 3.78 1.12 -6.15
N HIS A 53 3.62 0.29 -5.12
CA HIS A 53 4.24 -1.03 -5.00
C HIS A 53 3.15 -2.09 -4.84
N GLY A 54 3.19 -3.10 -5.69
CA GLY A 54 2.12 -4.09 -5.74
C GLY A 54 2.41 -5.25 -6.67
N CYS A 55 1.37 -5.99 -7.03
CA CYS A 55 1.48 -7.12 -7.94
C CYS A 55 0.37 -7.11 -9.01
N CYS A 56 0.56 -7.98 -10.01
CA CYS A 56 -0.46 -8.26 -11.02
C CYS A 56 -1.31 -9.46 -10.59
N VAL A 57 -2.63 -9.33 -10.70
CA VAL A 57 -3.57 -10.44 -10.59
C VAL A 57 -4.10 -10.71 -12.01
N MET A 58 -3.65 -11.83 -12.58
CA MET A 58 -3.89 -12.19 -13.99
C MET A 58 -4.92 -13.33 -14.12
N ASP A 59 -5.28 -13.99 -13.03
CA ASP A 59 -6.03 -15.24 -13.10
C ASP A 59 -7.54 -14.98 -13.14
N PHE A 60 -8.16 -15.28 -14.28
CA PHE A 60 -9.62 -15.25 -14.45
C PHE A 60 -10.32 -16.48 -13.86
N ARG A 61 -9.56 -17.47 -13.37
CA ARG A 61 -10.09 -18.75 -12.87
C ARG A 61 -10.34 -18.75 -11.36
N ARG A 62 -9.81 -17.76 -10.64
CA ARG A 62 -10.00 -17.61 -9.20
C ARG A 62 -10.21 -16.15 -8.85
N ASP A 63 -11.28 -15.88 -8.13
CA ASP A 63 -11.56 -14.55 -7.60
C ASP A 63 -10.52 -14.14 -6.56
N LEU A 64 -10.21 -12.85 -6.54
CA LEU A 64 -9.39 -12.25 -5.48
C LEU A 64 -10.23 -12.19 -4.20
N THR A 65 -9.82 -12.91 -3.15
CA THR A 65 -10.58 -12.95 -1.89
C THR A 65 -10.14 -11.84 -0.92
N GLU A 66 -10.93 -11.59 0.13
CA GLU A 66 -10.52 -10.67 1.18
C GLU A 66 -9.23 -11.09 1.89
N GLU A 67 -9.00 -12.40 2.06
CA GLU A 67 -7.79 -12.94 2.68
C GLU A 67 -6.55 -12.65 1.83
N ASP A 68 -6.69 -12.73 0.51
CA ASP A 68 -5.62 -12.34 -0.42
C ASP A 68 -5.29 -10.86 -0.26
N ILE A 69 -6.31 -9.99 -0.20
CA ILE A 69 -6.14 -8.55 0.01
C ILE A 69 -5.47 -8.27 1.36
N LYS A 70 -5.94 -8.90 2.44
CA LYS A 70 -5.35 -8.76 3.79
C LYS A 70 -3.88 -9.16 3.81
N ARG A 71 -3.52 -10.22 3.09
CA ARG A 71 -2.14 -10.69 2.95
C ARG A 71 -1.28 -9.73 2.13
N MET A 72 -1.81 -9.17 1.04
CA MET A 72 -1.10 -8.17 0.25
C MET A 72 -0.86 -6.88 1.05
N LEU A 73 -1.85 -6.44 1.82
CA LEU A 73 -1.71 -5.31 2.75
C LEU A 73 -0.66 -5.57 3.83
N SER A 74 -0.57 -6.80 4.36
CA SER A 74 0.45 -7.13 5.37
C SER A 74 1.88 -7.11 4.83
N TRP A 75 2.06 -7.24 3.52
CA TRP A 75 3.34 -7.05 2.82
C TRP A 75 3.62 -5.60 2.42
N GLY A 76 2.68 -4.67 2.70
CA GLY A 76 2.83 -3.26 2.38
C GLY A 76 2.47 -2.90 0.93
N PHE A 77 1.76 -3.77 0.19
CA PHE A 77 1.27 -3.42 -1.13
C PHE A 77 0.17 -2.36 -1.05
N ASN A 78 0.21 -1.42 -1.99
CA ASN A 78 -0.76 -0.31 -2.07
C ASN A 78 -1.41 -0.16 -3.45
N VAL A 79 -1.09 -1.06 -4.40
CA VAL A 79 -1.70 -1.12 -5.73
C VAL A 79 -1.87 -2.57 -6.17
N ILE A 80 -2.91 -2.85 -6.95
CA ILE A 80 -3.12 -4.13 -7.63
C ILE A 80 -3.40 -3.83 -9.10
N ARG A 81 -2.64 -4.45 -10.00
CA ARG A 81 -2.97 -4.44 -11.43
C ARG A 81 -3.87 -5.63 -11.72
N ILE A 82 -5.16 -5.38 -11.85
CA ILE A 82 -6.16 -6.40 -12.21
C ILE A 82 -6.21 -6.50 -13.73
N SER A 83 -6.10 -7.73 -14.23
CA SER A 83 -6.22 -7.99 -15.66
C SER A 83 -7.67 -8.15 -16.06
N ILE A 84 -8.02 -7.57 -17.19
CA ILE A 84 -9.33 -7.71 -17.84
C ILE A 84 -9.14 -8.24 -19.26
N GLY A 85 -10.09 -9.05 -19.74
CA GLY A 85 -10.07 -9.60 -21.09
C GLY A 85 -11.07 -8.88 -21.99
N TRP A 86 -10.63 -8.38 -23.14
CA TRP A 86 -11.55 -7.73 -24.09
C TRP A 86 -12.58 -8.72 -24.64
N ASP A 87 -12.15 -9.94 -24.95
CA ASP A 87 -12.99 -11.05 -25.38
C ASP A 87 -14.04 -11.47 -24.33
N ILE A 88 -13.75 -11.21 -23.05
CA ILE A 88 -14.69 -11.44 -21.95
C ILE A 88 -15.69 -10.28 -21.84
N ILE A 89 -15.21 -9.05 -22.00
CA ILE A 89 -16.01 -7.81 -21.95
C ILE A 89 -16.95 -7.70 -23.16
N GLU A 90 -16.44 -7.97 -24.36
CA GLU A 90 -17.13 -7.90 -25.65
C GLU A 90 -16.97 -9.23 -26.42
N PRO A 91 -17.73 -10.28 -26.06
CA PRO A 91 -17.66 -11.59 -26.74
C PRO A 91 -18.12 -11.56 -28.21
N SER A 92 -18.76 -10.49 -28.66
CA SER A 92 -19.16 -10.28 -30.05
C SER A 92 -19.29 -8.77 -30.31
N PRO A 93 -19.07 -8.29 -31.54
CA PRO A 93 -19.10 -6.86 -31.85
C PRO A 93 -20.36 -6.17 -31.30
N ALA A 94 -20.15 -5.11 -30.53
CA ALA A 94 -21.15 -4.30 -29.84
C ALA A 94 -22.03 -5.05 -28.82
N LYS A 95 -21.63 -6.25 -28.36
CA LYS A 95 -22.33 -7.01 -27.31
C LYS A 95 -21.48 -7.12 -26.05
N TYR A 96 -21.83 -6.36 -25.03
CA TYR A 96 -21.09 -6.32 -23.77
C TYR A 96 -21.62 -7.32 -22.73
N ASN A 97 -20.71 -8.01 -22.05
CA ASN A 97 -21.01 -8.92 -20.95
C ASN A 97 -21.14 -8.16 -19.63
N TYR A 98 -22.33 -7.65 -19.33
CA TYR A 98 -22.59 -6.93 -18.07
C TYR A 98 -22.55 -7.82 -16.83
N ALA A 99 -22.64 -9.15 -16.96
CA ALA A 99 -22.47 -10.05 -15.82
C ALA A 99 -21.01 -10.05 -15.34
N TYR A 100 -20.05 -9.92 -16.25
CA TYR A 100 -18.62 -9.78 -15.94
C TYR A 100 -18.25 -8.41 -15.36
N LEU A 101 -18.98 -7.34 -15.72
CA LEU A 101 -18.69 -5.97 -15.30
C LEU A 101 -19.26 -5.57 -13.93
N ARG A 102 -20.01 -6.46 -13.26
CA ARG A 102 -20.57 -6.23 -11.92
C ARG A 102 -19.62 -6.70 -10.84
#